data_AF-A0A8S2UP04-F1
#
_entry.id   AF-A0A8S2UP04-F1
#
_cell.length_a   1.000
_cell.length_b   1.000
_cell.length_c   1.000
_cell.angle_alpha   90.00
_cell.angle_beta   90.00
_cell.angle_gamma   90.00
#
_symmetry.space_group_name_H-M   'P 1'
#
loop_
_entity.id
_entity.type
_entity.pdbx_description
1 polymer ?
#
loop_
_entity_poly.entity_id
_entity_poly.type
_entity_poly.pdbx_seq_one_letter_code
_entity_poly.pdbx_strand_id
1 'polypeptide(L)'
;FYDPKYNIWPARKFIGDSIRYMVEEFHIDGIRFDAARQIQNFDFLHWVVQEAKKAAGPKSFYCVAEFLPDEPCITNIDGPMDGCWYDTFYWTVRDLLLNDNVDFGRLKASLDCRQHGYLGVTNVVNYIGNHDHDRMIVELGKERNIFGEEAFRRVRLGVVLQMTSIGIPMIWMGEEFGEYKEKTVGIAKIDWSLIADREDNSNQLNKSLLGFYRGIVRLRKNNKAFYTMNLDFIHEDCDAKVLAYQRWADSGERVVVIINLSGSFLAQCRVPNMPANGWWHEWTFNYNVKVENNEVHLDVAEHEAKILVWLGDDWQPPATPSEPISETLPTDDESSNISQKENQVDPASNQTSESNQPEISSQP
;
A
#
# COMPACT_ATOMS: atom_id res chain seq x y z
N PHE A 1 -33.62 -13.54 14.46
CA PHE A 1 -34.63 -14.43 15.07
C PHE A 1 -34.12 -14.91 16.42
N TYR A 2 -34.90 -14.73 17.47
CA TYR A 2 -34.61 -15.20 18.81
C TYR A 2 -35.42 -16.47 19.07
N ASP A 3 -34.77 -17.50 19.59
CA ASP A 3 -35.41 -18.73 20.01
C ASP A 3 -35.66 -18.71 21.52
N PRO A 4 -36.91 -18.49 21.98
CA PRO A 4 -37.24 -18.41 23.40
C PRO A 4 -37.17 -19.75 24.13
N LYS A 5 -37.25 -20.89 23.41
CA LYS A 5 -37.19 -22.22 24.02
C LYS A 5 -35.79 -22.49 24.57
N TYR A 6 -34.77 -22.05 23.83
CA TYR A 6 -33.37 -22.24 24.22
C TYR A 6 -32.69 -20.97 24.74
N ASN A 7 -33.40 -19.83 24.75
CA ASN A 7 -32.87 -18.52 25.14
C ASN A 7 -31.60 -18.15 24.34
N ILE A 8 -31.66 -18.30 23.02
CA ILE A 8 -30.53 -18.02 22.11
C ILE A 8 -30.96 -17.23 20.89
N TRP A 9 -30.00 -16.60 20.24
CA TRP A 9 -30.11 -16.12 18.86
C TRP A 9 -29.33 -17.10 17.97
N PRO A 10 -29.96 -18.12 17.34
CA PRO A 10 -29.23 -19.23 16.71
C PRO A 10 -28.19 -18.78 15.68
N ALA A 11 -28.56 -17.83 14.81
CA ALA A 11 -27.66 -17.28 13.80
C ALA A 11 -26.49 -16.50 14.41
N ARG A 12 -26.74 -15.67 15.45
CA ARG A 12 -25.66 -14.95 16.14
C ARG A 12 -24.70 -15.95 16.79
N LYS A 13 -25.23 -16.92 17.53
CA LYS A 13 -24.42 -17.96 18.17
C LYS A 13 -23.56 -18.70 17.16
N PHE A 14 -24.15 -19.17 16.06
CA PHE A 14 -23.43 -19.88 15.01
C PHE A 14 -22.27 -19.05 14.44
N ILE A 15 -22.53 -17.80 14.03
CA ILE A 15 -21.50 -16.92 13.47
C ILE A 15 -20.41 -16.60 14.51
N GLY A 16 -20.79 -16.29 15.75
CA GLY A 16 -19.83 -16.02 16.82
C GLY A 16 -18.94 -17.24 17.11
N ASP A 17 -19.53 -18.44 17.19
CA ASP A 17 -18.77 -19.68 17.38
C ASP A 17 -17.82 -19.96 16.20
N SER A 18 -18.25 -19.74 14.96
CA SER A 18 -17.39 -19.89 13.78
C SER A 18 -16.21 -18.92 13.81
N ILE A 19 -16.44 -17.66 14.17
CA ILE A 19 -15.38 -16.66 14.26
C ILE A 19 -14.40 -16.99 15.38
N ARG A 20 -14.89 -17.32 16.57
CA ARG A 20 -14.01 -17.72 17.69
C ARG A 20 -13.17 -18.93 17.31
N TYR A 21 -13.75 -19.94 16.68
CA TYR A 21 -13.01 -21.10 16.18
C TYR A 21 -11.88 -20.70 15.21
N MET A 22 -12.14 -19.82 14.25
CA MET A 22 -11.09 -19.35 13.32
C MET A 22 -9.97 -18.58 14.04
N VAL A 23 -10.31 -17.81 15.07
CA VAL A 23 -9.32 -17.00 15.82
C VAL A 23 -8.54 -17.85 16.83
N GLU A 24 -9.20 -18.76 17.53
CA GLU A 24 -8.62 -19.56 18.61
C GLU A 24 -7.82 -20.74 18.07
N GLU A 25 -8.29 -21.41 17.00
CA GLU A 25 -7.64 -22.62 16.47
C GLU A 25 -6.69 -22.33 15.31
N PHE A 26 -7.03 -21.35 14.45
CA PHE A 26 -6.20 -20.99 13.29
C PHE A 26 -5.44 -19.68 13.45
N HIS A 27 -5.66 -18.96 14.56
CA HIS A 27 -4.89 -17.77 14.93
C HIS A 27 -4.85 -16.68 13.84
N ILE A 28 -5.94 -16.49 13.09
CA ILE A 28 -6.03 -15.44 12.06
C ILE A 28 -5.82 -14.04 12.67
N ASP A 29 -5.44 -13.06 11.84
CA ASP A 29 -5.10 -11.69 12.26
C ASP A 29 -6.22 -10.66 12.01
N GLY A 30 -7.31 -11.10 11.37
CA GLY A 30 -8.37 -10.20 10.96
C GLY A 30 -9.43 -10.91 10.14
N ILE A 31 -10.53 -10.19 9.87
CA ILE A 31 -11.66 -10.69 9.08
C ILE A 31 -12.09 -9.61 8.10
N ARG A 32 -12.23 -9.98 6.82
CA ARG A 32 -12.95 -9.19 5.83
C ARG A 32 -14.41 -9.62 5.81
N PHE A 33 -15.32 -8.71 6.14
CA PHE A 33 -16.75 -8.92 6.08
C PHE A 33 -17.26 -8.63 4.67
N ASP A 34 -17.62 -9.70 3.96
CA ASP A 34 -18.29 -9.64 2.66
C ASP A 34 -19.67 -8.99 2.79
N ALA A 35 -20.05 -8.20 1.79
CA ALA A 35 -21.39 -7.62 1.68
C ALA A 35 -21.92 -7.00 2.99
N ALA A 36 -21.06 -6.32 3.75
CA ALA A 36 -21.40 -5.78 5.08
C ALA A 36 -22.53 -4.74 4.99
N ARG A 37 -22.65 -4.05 3.85
CA ARG A 37 -23.74 -3.14 3.55
C ARG A 37 -25.08 -3.84 3.50
N GLN A 38 -25.14 -5.11 3.10
CA GLN A 38 -26.37 -5.91 2.99
C GLN A 38 -26.80 -6.49 4.35
N ILE A 39 -25.88 -6.62 5.31
CA ILE A 39 -26.21 -7.04 6.68
C ILE A 39 -27.10 -5.98 7.37
N GLN A 40 -26.89 -4.69 7.09
CA GLN A 40 -27.69 -3.54 7.57
C GLN A 40 -28.04 -3.57 9.07
N ASN A 41 -27.16 -4.13 9.90
CA ASN A 41 -27.42 -4.30 11.33
C ASN A 41 -26.17 -3.97 12.14
N PHE A 42 -26.03 -2.70 12.51
CA PHE A 42 -24.84 -2.22 13.23
C PHE A 42 -24.71 -2.87 14.61
N ASP A 43 -25.82 -3.16 15.30
CA ASP A 43 -25.79 -3.89 16.58
C ASP A 43 -25.18 -5.29 16.44
N PHE A 44 -25.46 -5.97 15.33
CA PHE A 44 -24.85 -7.25 15.03
C PHE A 44 -23.37 -7.11 14.65
N LEU A 45 -23.03 -6.15 13.79
CA LEU A 45 -21.66 -5.91 13.37
C LEU A 45 -20.75 -5.53 14.55
N HIS A 46 -21.23 -4.66 15.45
CA HIS A 46 -20.55 -4.32 16.70
C HIS A 46 -20.32 -5.56 17.55
N TRP A 47 -21.38 -6.33 17.78
CA TRP A 47 -21.30 -7.54 18.59
C TRP A 47 -20.30 -8.55 18.02
N VAL A 48 -20.35 -8.82 16.72
CA VAL A 48 -19.50 -9.86 16.11
C VAL A 48 -18.02 -9.44 16.05
N VAL A 49 -17.73 -8.16 15.82
CA VAL A 49 -16.35 -7.65 15.88
C VAL A 49 -15.81 -7.68 17.31
N GLN A 50 -16.64 -7.35 18.31
CA GLN A 50 -16.25 -7.49 19.71
C GLN A 50 -15.96 -8.94 20.10
N GLU A 51 -16.76 -9.90 19.63
CA GLU A 51 -16.49 -11.33 19.85
C GLU A 51 -15.17 -11.77 19.20
N ALA A 52 -14.88 -11.31 17.97
CA ALA A 52 -13.61 -11.59 17.30
C ALA A 52 -12.41 -11.04 18.06
N LYS A 53 -12.46 -9.76 18.46
CA LYS A 53 -11.39 -9.10 19.23
C LYS A 53 -11.20 -9.72 20.61
N LYS A 54 -12.29 -10.12 21.27
CA LYS A 54 -12.22 -10.82 22.55
C LYS A 54 -11.51 -12.17 22.42
N ALA A 55 -11.80 -12.93 21.36
CA ALA A 55 -11.13 -14.20 21.08
C ALA A 55 -9.65 -14.01 20.72
N ALA A 56 -9.30 -12.92 20.03
CA ALA A 56 -7.92 -12.58 19.72
C ALA A 56 -7.11 -12.16 20.95
N GLY A 57 -7.78 -11.74 22.02
CA GLY A 57 -7.15 -11.31 23.27
C GLY A 57 -6.29 -10.05 23.08
N PRO A 58 -5.01 -10.06 23.49
CA PRO A 58 -4.13 -8.88 23.36
C PRO A 58 -3.59 -8.67 21.94
N LYS A 59 -3.78 -9.63 21.04
CA LYS A 59 -3.30 -9.55 19.66
C LYS A 59 -4.07 -8.48 18.90
N SER A 60 -3.35 -7.64 18.14
CA SER A 60 -3.99 -6.74 17.17
C SER A 60 -4.82 -7.56 16.18
N PHE A 61 -6.12 -7.23 16.07
CA PHE A 61 -7.05 -7.94 15.20
C PHE A 61 -7.84 -6.94 14.36
N TYR A 62 -7.70 -7.04 13.03
CA TYR A 62 -8.20 -6.04 12.11
C TYR A 62 -9.46 -6.51 11.39
N CYS A 63 -10.59 -5.83 11.63
CA CYS A 63 -11.86 -6.11 10.97
C CYS A 63 -12.13 -5.08 9.87
N VAL A 64 -12.20 -5.54 8.62
CA VAL A 64 -12.45 -4.70 7.44
C VAL A 64 -13.77 -5.07 6.79
N ALA A 65 -14.56 -4.07 6.39
CA ALA A 65 -15.82 -4.31 5.68
C ALA A 65 -15.71 -4.02 4.18
N GLU A 66 -16.31 -4.90 3.37
CA GLU A 66 -16.85 -4.51 2.09
C GLU A 66 -18.21 -3.82 2.35
N PHE A 67 -18.18 -2.49 2.40
CA PHE A 67 -19.36 -1.67 2.66
C PHE A 67 -19.49 -0.70 1.49
N LEU A 68 -20.08 -1.16 0.38
CA LEU A 68 -20.09 -0.42 -0.89
C LEU A 68 -21.50 0.14 -1.18
N PRO A 69 -21.64 1.43 -1.58
CA PRO A 69 -20.61 2.47 -1.59
C PRO A 69 -20.07 2.75 -0.18
N ASP A 70 -18.80 3.14 -0.11
CA ASP A 70 -18.08 3.39 1.13
C ASP A 70 -18.63 4.60 1.89
N GLU A 71 -18.71 4.47 3.23
CA GLU A 71 -19.13 5.55 4.11
C GLU A 71 -18.34 5.50 5.43
N PRO A 72 -17.90 6.65 5.98
CA PRO A 72 -17.14 6.69 7.23
C PRO A 72 -17.88 6.16 8.47
N CYS A 73 -19.21 6.08 8.42
CA CYS A 73 -20.02 5.61 9.54
C CYS A 73 -19.68 4.16 9.95
N ILE A 74 -19.10 3.36 9.05
CA ILE A 74 -18.75 1.97 9.33
C ILE A 74 -17.43 1.83 10.11
N THR A 75 -16.56 2.85 10.12
CA THR A 75 -15.19 2.77 10.69
C THR A 75 -14.80 3.86 11.68
N ASN A 76 -15.53 4.98 11.72
CA ASN A 76 -15.26 6.06 12.67
C ASN A 76 -15.67 5.66 14.11
N ILE A 77 -15.66 6.62 15.04
CA ILE A 77 -15.80 6.39 16.49
C ILE A 77 -16.95 5.44 16.88
N ASP A 78 -18.11 5.56 16.23
CA ASP A 78 -19.30 4.73 16.49
C ASP A 78 -19.48 3.56 15.49
N GLY A 79 -18.52 3.39 14.59
CA GLY A 79 -18.52 2.37 13.54
C GLY A 79 -18.10 1.00 14.09
N PRO A 80 -18.70 -0.10 13.58
CA PRO A 80 -18.38 -1.45 14.06
C PRO A 80 -17.04 -2.00 13.56
N MET A 81 -16.39 -1.39 12.56
CA MET A 81 -15.21 -1.94 11.87
C MET A 81 -13.97 -1.09 12.10
N ASP A 82 -12.79 -1.67 11.91
CA ASP A 82 -11.52 -0.93 11.95
C ASP A 82 -11.23 -0.22 10.62
N GLY A 83 -11.73 -0.79 9.51
CA GLY A 83 -11.59 -0.22 8.18
C GLY A 83 -12.66 -0.69 7.20
N CYS A 84 -12.70 -0.07 6.02
CA CYS A 84 -13.52 -0.51 4.91
C CYS A 84 -12.77 -0.42 3.59
N TRP A 85 -13.22 -1.22 2.62
CA TRP A 85 -12.83 -1.05 1.23
C TRP A 85 -13.22 0.35 0.76
N TYR A 86 -12.26 1.08 0.23
CA TYR A 86 -12.46 2.46 -0.20
C TYR A 86 -12.82 2.52 -1.68
N ASP A 87 -14.08 2.22 -1.98
CA ASP A 87 -14.60 2.14 -3.36
C ASP A 87 -14.41 3.44 -4.15
N THR A 88 -14.59 4.57 -3.46
CA THR A 88 -14.36 5.90 -4.00
C THR A 88 -12.93 6.06 -4.51
N PHE A 89 -11.93 5.49 -3.83
CA PHE A 89 -10.55 5.49 -4.31
C PHE A 89 -10.39 4.67 -5.60
N TYR A 90 -10.94 3.46 -5.62
CA TYR A 90 -10.89 2.57 -6.78
C TYR A 90 -11.46 3.26 -8.02
N TRP A 91 -12.70 3.76 -7.95
CA TRP A 91 -13.33 4.42 -9.09
C TRP A 91 -12.60 5.69 -9.51
N THR A 92 -12.07 6.46 -8.55
CA THR A 92 -11.33 7.69 -8.87
C THR A 92 -10.03 7.39 -9.61
N VAL A 93 -9.24 6.42 -9.13
CA VAL A 93 -7.99 6.05 -9.79
C VAL A 93 -8.27 5.36 -11.12
N ARG A 94 -9.26 4.47 -11.20
CA ARG A 94 -9.68 3.85 -12.45
C ARG A 94 -10.05 4.89 -13.51
N ASP A 95 -10.93 5.83 -13.18
CA ASP A 95 -11.35 6.88 -14.10
C ASP A 95 -10.16 7.73 -14.56
N LEU A 96 -9.25 8.06 -13.65
CA LEU A 96 -8.02 8.80 -13.94
C LEU A 96 -7.08 8.05 -14.88
N LEU A 97 -6.92 6.73 -14.70
CA LEU A 97 -6.04 5.94 -15.54
C LEU A 97 -6.63 5.67 -16.92
N LEU A 98 -7.94 5.63 -17.06
CA LEU A 98 -8.60 5.43 -18.35
C LEU A 98 -8.77 6.73 -19.12
N ASN A 99 -8.98 7.87 -18.46
CA ASN A 99 -9.39 9.12 -19.10
C ASN A 99 -8.34 10.22 -19.03
N ASP A 100 -8.38 11.12 -20.01
CA ASP A 100 -7.51 12.30 -20.01
C ASP A 100 -8.09 13.46 -19.18
N ASN A 101 -9.37 13.41 -18.82
CA ASN A 101 -10.00 14.44 -18.00
C ASN A 101 -9.69 14.18 -16.52
N VAL A 102 -9.13 15.18 -15.86
CA VAL A 102 -8.73 15.10 -14.46
C VAL A 102 -9.70 15.90 -13.60
N ASP A 103 -10.38 15.24 -12.68
CA ASP A 103 -11.08 15.89 -11.57
C ASP A 103 -10.13 15.97 -10.37
N PHE A 104 -9.43 17.10 -10.23
CA PHE A 104 -8.49 17.33 -9.15
C PHE A 104 -9.18 17.31 -7.78
N GLY A 105 -10.42 17.79 -7.66
CA GLY A 105 -11.15 17.77 -6.40
C GLY A 105 -11.37 16.33 -5.92
N ARG A 106 -11.90 15.49 -6.82
CA ARG A 106 -12.13 14.07 -6.56
C ARG A 106 -10.83 13.30 -6.29
N LEU A 107 -9.77 13.60 -7.04
CA LEU A 107 -8.46 13.00 -6.82
C LEU A 107 -7.91 13.36 -5.43
N LYS A 108 -7.86 14.66 -5.10
CA LYS A 108 -7.36 15.13 -3.80
C LYS A 108 -8.13 14.50 -2.63
N ALA A 109 -9.46 14.44 -2.72
CA ALA A 109 -10.28 13.82 -1.70
C ALA A 109 -10.09 12.29 -1.58
N SER A 110 -9.69 11.63 -2.67
CA SER A 110 -9.32 10.20 -2.63
C SER A 110 -7.94 9.97 -2.01
N LEU A 111 -6.96 10.84 -2.28
CA LEU A 111 -5.61 10.75 -1.68
C LEU A 111 -5.63 11.07 -0.18
N ASP A 112 -6.52 11.97 0.24
CA ASP A 112 -6.76 12.37 1.61
C ASP A 112 -8.20 12.06 2.05
N CYS A 113 -8.39 10.86 2.58
CA CYS A 113 -9.71 10.36 3.00
C CYS A 113 -10.39 11.22 4.10
N ARG A 114 -9.68 12.14 4.76
CA ARG A 114 -10.29 13.12 5.68
C ARG A 114 -11.31 14.01 4.97
N GLN A 115 -11.12 14.28 3.69
CA GLN A 115 -12.06 15.07 2.89
C GLN A 115 -13.39 14.36 2.68
N HIS A 116 -13.43 13.03 2.81
CA HIS A 116 -14.66 12.24 2.85
C HIS A 116 -15.13 11.90 4.27
N GLY A 117 -14.46 12.43 5.32
CA GLY A 117 -14.88 12.31 6.71
C GLY A 117 -14.26 11.12 7.47
N TYR A 118 -13.29 10.41 6.90
CA TYR A 118 -12.55 9.37 7.62
C TYR A 118 -11.55 9.96 8.62
N LEU A 119 -11.43 9.35 9.80
CA LEU A 119 -10.66 9.92 10.91
C LEU A 119 -9.28 9.28 11.14
N GLY A 120 -9.04 8.08 10.61
CA GLY A 120 -7.84 7.29 10.90
C GLY A 120 -7.15 6.73 9.67
N VAL A 121 -5.82 6.52 9.79
CA VAL A 121 -4.98 5.95 8.71
C VAL A 121 -5.36 4.52 8.34
N THR A 122 -6.03 3.81 9.23
CA THR A 122 -6.50 2.43 9.02
C THR A 122 -7.95 2.35 8.57
N ASN A 123 -8.69 3.47 8.55
CA ASN A 123 -10.14 3.43 8.28
C ASN A 123 -10.47 3.07 6.83
N VAL A 124 -9.51 3.23 5.91
CA VAL A 124 -9.71 2.99 4.48
C VAL A 124 -8.65 2.02 3.95
N VAL A 125 -9.11 1.09 3.12
CA VAL A 125 -8.27 0.17 2.36
C VAL A 125 -8.30 0.59 0.89
N ASN A 126 -7.17 1.10 0.40
CA ASN A 126 -7.01 1.64 -0.95
C ASN A 126 -6.63 0.51 -1.90
N TYR A 127 -7.39 0.33 -2.96
CA TYR A 127 -7.14 -0.67 -4.01
C TYR A 127 -7.37 -0.10 -5.40
N ILE A 128 -6.63 -0.61 -6.37
CA ILE A 128 -6.79 -0.31 -7.80
C ILE A 128 -7.23 -1.55 -8.60
N GLY A 129 -7.38 -2.68 -7.91
CA GLY A 129 -7.90 -3.94 -8.43
C GLY A 129 -8.37 -4.84 -7.30
N ASN A 130 -9.33 -5.70 -7.59
CA ASN A 130 -9.88 -6.70 -6.68
C ASN A 130 -10.51 -7.85 -7.50
N HIS A 131 -11.18 -8.78 -6.83
CA HIS A 131 -11.81 -9.93 -7.49
C HIS A 131 -13.16 -9.63 -8.16
N ASP A 132 -13.74 -8.45 -7.93
CA ASP A 132 -15.05 -8.04 -8.43
C ASP A 132 -15.00 -7.27 -9.75
N HIS A 133 -13.81 -6.84 -10.17
CA HIS A 133 -13.61 -6.08 -11.41
C HIS A 133 -12.56 -6.71 -12.34
N ASP A 134 -12.53 -6.25 -13.59
CA ASP A 134 -11.41 -6.57 -14.48
C ASP A 134 -10.12 -5.93 -13.93
N ARG A 135 -8.97 -6.53 -14.27
CA ARG A 135 -7.65 -5.96 -13.92
C ARG A 135 -7.45 -4.64 -14.66
N MET A 136 -6.75 -3.69 -14.05
CA MET A 136 -6.48 -2.39 -14.68
C MET A 136 -5.81 -2.51 -16.07
N ILE A 137 -4.86 -3.43 -16.25
CA ILE A 137 -4.25 -3.73 -17.57
C ILE A 137 -5.29 -4.16 -18.61
N VAL A 138 -6.29 -4.94 -18.20
CA VAL A 138 -7.37 -5.42 -19.07
C VAL A 138 -8.31 -4.29 -19.42
N GLU A 139 -8.69 -3.46 -18.45
CA GLU A 139 -9.57 -2.31 -18.68
C GLU A 139 -8.93 -1.29 -19.64
N LEU A 140 -7.65 -0.99 -19.46
CA LEU A 140 -6.87 -0.13 -20.37
C LEU A 140 -6.91 -0.65 -21.82
N GLY A 141 -6.74 -1.96 -22.01
CA GLY A 141 -6.79 -2.59 -23.32
C GLY A 141 -8.20 -2.60 -23.93
N LYS A 142 -9.21 -3.04 -23.17
CA LYS A 142 -10.59 -3.19 -23.66
C LYS A 142 -11.27 -1.85 -23.94
N GLU A 143 -11.14 -0.89 -23.03
CA GLU A 143 -11.90 0.36 -23.11
C GLU A 143 -11.17 1.43 -23.90
N ARG A 144 -9.83 1.38 -23.95
CA ARG A 144 -9.01 2.45 -24.53
C ARG A 144 -7.98 2.02 -25.56
N ASN A 145 -7.85 0.71 -25.82
CA ASN A 145 -6.85 0.18 -26.74
C ASN A 145 -5.41 0.61 -26.35
N ILE A 146 -5.15 0.69 -25.04
CA ILE A 146 -3.86 1.06 -24.46
C ILE A 146 -3.13 -0.22 -24.05
N PHE A 147 -1.92 -0.42 -24.59
CA PHE A 147 -1.12 -1.63 -24.39
C PHE A 147 0.37 -1.29 -24.20
N GLY A 148 1.17 -2.30 -23.83
CA GLY A 148 2.63 -2.18 -23.74
C GLY A 148 3.08 -1.11 -22.74
N GLU A 149 4.15 -0.39 -23.07
CA GLU A 149 4.77 0.62 -22.19
C GLU A 149 3.77 1.63 -21.61
N GLU A 150 2.81 2.12 -22.41
CA GLU A 150 1.82 3.06 -21.91
C GLU A 150 0.90 2.44 -20.85
N ALA A 151 0.44 1.20 -21.06
CA ALA A 151 -0.40 0.52 -20.08
C ALA A 151 0.35 0.31 -18.76
N PHE A 152 1.59 -0.14 -18.83
CA PHE A 152 2.45 -0.34 -17.66
C PHE A 152 2.78 0.98 -16.94
N ARG A 153 2.99 2.07 -17.68
CA ARG A 153 3.20 3.42 -17.12
C ARG A 153 1.98 3.92 -16.37
N ARG A 154 0.78 3.80 -16.94
CA ARG A 154 -0.49 4.14 -16.27
C ARG A 154 -0.73 3.28 -15.03
N VAL A 155 -0.44 1.98 -15.09
CA VAL A 155 -0.52 1.12 -13.90
C VAL A 155 0.45 1.57 -12.81
N ARG A 156 1.72 1.87 -13.14
CA ARG A 156 2.69 2.41 -12.17
C ARG A 156 2.20 3.70 -11.53
N LEU A 157 1.58 4.60 -12.29
CA LEU A 157 0.96 5.79 -11.74
C LEU A 157 -0.12 5.43 -10.71
N GLY A 158 -1.03 4.51 -11.03
CA GLY A 158 -2.03 4.01 -10.06
C GLY A 158 -1.41 3.45 -8.79
N VAL A 159 -0.30 2.73 -8.92
CA VAL A 159 0.45 2.16 -7.79
C VAL A 159 1.08 3.24 -6.92
N VAL A 160 1.65 4.29 -7.53
CA VAL A 160 2.15 5.44 -6.76
C VAL A 160 1.01 6.04 -5.95
N LEU A 161 -0.11 6.39 -6.60
CA LEU A 161 -1.27 6.94 -5.89
C LEU A 161 -1.70 6.05 -4.73
N GLN A 162 -1.82 4.73 -4.96
CA GLN A 162 -2.21 3.78 -3.93
C GLN A 162 -1.23 3.74 -2.76
N MET A 163 0.07 3.69 -3.05
CA MET A 163 1.14 3.50 -2.07
C MET A 163 1.51 4.78 -1.31
N THR A 164 1.12 5.96 -1.81
CA THR A 164 1.44 7.25 -1.18
C THR A 164 0.22 8.00 -0.65
N SER A 165 -0.99 7.44 -0.79
CA SER A 165 -2.22 7.93 -0.15
C SER A 165 -2.30 7.61 1.35
N ILE A 166 -3.19 8.31 2.04
CA ILE A 166 -3.62 7.94 3.41
C ILE A 166 -4.50 6.69 3.30
N GLY A 167 -4.25 5.69 4.14
CA GLY A 167 -4.95 4.40 4.07
C GLY A 167 -4.01 3.20 4.03
N ILE A 168 -4.59 2.01 4.08
CA ILE A 168 -3.89 0.74 3.92
C ILE A 168 -3.93 0.32 2.44
N PRO A 169 -2.79 0.19 1.74
CA PRO A 169 -2.80 -0.31 0.36
C PRO A 169 -3.07 -1.82 0.32
N MET A 170 -3.99 -2.25 -0.56
CA MET A 170 -4.27 -3.66 -0.87
C MET A 170 -3.90 -3.98 -2.32
N ILE A 171 -2.95 -4.89 -2.51
CA ILE A 171 -2.55 -5.37 -3.85
C ILE A 171 -3.32 -6.66 -4.16
N TRP A 172 -3.98 -6.72 -5.32
CA TRP A 172 -4.63 -7.95 -5.76
C TRP A 172 -3.64 -8.86 -6.50
N MET A 173 -3.62 -10.16 -6.16
CA MET A 173 -2.63 -11.10 -6.69
C MET A 173 -2.52 -11.06 -8.23
N GLY A 174 -1.30 -10.90 -8.73
CA GLY A 174 -0.97 -10.80 -10.14
C GLY A 174 -0.99 -9.39 -10.71
N GLU A 175 -1.54 -8.42 -10.00
CA GLU A 175 -1.47 -7.00 -10.38
C GLU A 175 -0.02 -6.50 -10.39
N GLU A 176 0.81 -7.01 -9.49
CA GLU A 176 2.20 -6.60 -9.29
C GLU A 176 3.13 -6.92 -10.46
N PHE A 177 2.70 -7.79 -11.37
CA PHE A 177 3.42 -8.10 -12.60
C PHE A 177 2.52 -8.02 -13.83
N GLY A 178 1.37 -7.34 -13.74
CA GLY A 178 0.52 -7.05 -14.90
C GLY A 178 -0.16 -8.30 -15.48
N GLU A 179 -0.70 -9.17 -14.63
CA GLU A 179 -1.61 -10.24 -15.06
C GLU A 179 -2.73 -9.65 -15.94
N TYR A 180 -3.01 -10.31 -17.06
CA TYR A 180 -3.83 -9.79 -18.14
C TYR A 180 -5.08 -10.64 -18.38
N LYS A 181 -5.30 -11.69 -17.59
CA LYS A 181 -6.52 -12.47 -17.66
C LYS A 181 -7.72 -11.66 -17.21
N GLU A 182 -8.73 -11.65 -18.07
CA GLU A 182 -10.03 -11.07 -17.77
C GLU A 182 -10.68 -11.75 -16.56
N LYS A 183 -11.54 -11.01 -15.87
CA LYS A 183 -12.38 -11.53 -14.81
C LYS A 183 -13.32 -12.58 -15.41
N THR A 184 -13.32 -13.76 -14.80
CA THR A 184 -14.28 -14.81 -15.11
C THR A 184 -14.91 -15.31 -13.80
N VAL A 185 -16.11 -15.88 -13.88
CA VAL A 185 -16.73 -16.58 -12.74
C VAL A 185 -16.01 -17.90 -12.42
N GLY A 186 -15.30 -18.45 -13.40
CA GLY A 186 -14.54 -19.68 -13.27
C GLY A 186 -13.16 -19.49 -12.66
N ILE A 187 -12.40 -20.58 -12.60
CA ILE A 187 -11.01 -20.56 -12.09
C ILE A 187 -10.12 -19.79 -13.06
N ALA A 188 -9.55 -18.68 -12.61
CA ALA A 188 -8.48 -17.95 -13.29
C ALA A 188 -7.18 -18.09 -12.47
N LYS A 189 -6.28 -18.98 -12.92
CA LYS A 189 -4.97 -19.17 -12.27
C LYS A 189 -4.01 -18.05 -12.64
N ILE A 190 -3.15 -17.67 -11.71
CA ILE A 190 -2.00 -16.80 -11.97
C ILE A 190 -1.11 -17.40 -13.07
N ASP A 191 -0.72 -16.58 -14.05
CA ASP A 191 0.26 -16.91 -15.07
C ASP A 191 1.70 -16.60 -14.60
N TRP A 192 2.34 -17.61 -13.99
CA TRP A 192 3.73 -17.49 -13.55
C TRP A 192 4.74 -17.29 -14.69
N SER A 193 4.35 -17.56 -15.95
CA SER A 193 5.24 -17.33 -17.09
C SER A 193 5.53 -15.84 -17.33
N LEU A 194 4.70 -14.94 -16.79
CA LEU A 194 4.90 -13.49 -16.87
C LEU A 194 6.15 -13.01 -16.13
N ILE A 195 6.64 -13.77 -15.15
CA ILE A 195 7.84 -13.41 -14.38
C ILE A 195 8.96 -14.45 -14.49
N ALA A 196 8.77 -15.48 -15.31
CA ALA A 196 9.80 -16.47 -15.59
C ALA A 196 10.98 -15.84 -16.36
N ASP A 197 12.17 -16.43 -16.25
CA ASP A 197 13.29 -16.05 -17.10
C ASP A 197 13.03 -16.52 -18.53
N ARG A 198 13.25 -15.62 -19.49
CA ARG A 198 13.06 -15.85 -20.93
C ARG A 198 14.28 -15.36 -21.69
N GLU A 199 14.76 -16.15 -22.64
CA GLU A 199 15.92 -15.79 -23.48
C GLU A 199 15.65 -14.56 -24.36
N ASP A 200 14.38 -14.36 -24.76
CA ASP A 200 13.97 -13.24 -25.63
C ASP A 200 13.62 -11.95 -24.87
N ASN A 201 13.65 -11.99 -23.54
CA ASN A 201 13.25 -10.91 -22.64
C ASN A 201 11.85 -10.30 -22.93
N SER A 202 10.95 -11.08 -23.53
CA SER A 202 9.60 -10.63 -23.94
C SER A 202 8.70 -10.17 -22.80
N ASN A 203 9.04 -10.52 -21.56
CA ASN A 203 8.31 -10.17 -20.34
C ASN A 203 9.03 -9.13 -19.47
N GLN A 204 9.95 -8.35 -20.04
CA GLN A 204 10.70 -7.31 -19.31
C GLN A 204 9.77 -6.31 -18.61
N LEU A 205 8.65 -5.93 -19.23
CA LEU A 205 7.66 -5.03 -18.63
C LEU A 205 7.06 -5.60 -17.35
N ASN A 206 6.69 -6.88 -17.35
CA ASN A 206 6.14 -7.60 -16.19
C ASN A 206 7.17 -7.69 -15.05
N LYS A 207 8.41 -8.09 -15.36
CA LYS A 207 9.51 -8.16 -14.38
C LYS A 207 9.85 -6.77 -13.81
N SER A 208 9.87 -5.76 -14.66
CA SER A 208 10.12 -4.37 -14.26
C SER A 208 9.00 -3.82 -13.37
N LEU A 209 7.73 -4.15 -13.66
CA LEU A 209 6.61 -3.81 -12.77
C LEU A 209 6.74 -4.49 -11.40
N LEU A 210 7.10 -5.78 -11.36
CA LEU A 210 7.33 -6.47 -10.09
C LEU A 210 8.47 -5.82 -9.28
N GLY A 211 9.56 -5.45 -9.95
CA GLY A 211 10.66 -4.69 -9.35
C GLY A 211 10.18 -3.36 -8.76
N PHE A 212 9.35 -2.62 -9.51
CA PHE A 212 8.73 -1.38 -9.05
C PHE A 212 7.87 -1.58 -7.80
N TYR A 213 6.99 -2.59 -7.79
CA TYR A 213 6.18 -2.93 -6.61
C TYR A 213 7.04 -3.28 -5.39
N ARG A 214 8.08 -4.12 -5.55
CA ARG A 214 9.00 -4.46 -4.46
C ARG A 214 9.69 -3.21 -3.91
N GLY A 215 10.13 -2.32 -4.80
CA GLY A 215 10.76 -1.06 -4.45
C GLY A 215 9.82 -0.13 -3.66
N ILE A 216 8.62 0.15 -4.17
CA ILE A 216 7.71 1.11 -3.54
C ILE A 216 7.13 0.57 -2.22
N VAL A 217 6.91 -0.75 -2.12
CA VAL A 217 6.56 -1.39 -0.85
C VAL A 217 7.70 -1.23 0.16
N ARG A 218 8.96 -1.40 -0.26
CA ARG A 218 10.13 -1.17 0.61
C ARG A 218 10.23 0.30 1.02
N LEU A 219 10.01 1.24 0.10
CA LEU A 219 9.98 2.67 0.41
C LEU A 219 8.91 2.96 1.47
N ARG A 220 7.67 2.48 1.24
CA ARG A 220 6.57 2.70 2.17
C ARG A 220 6.87 2.12 3.56
N LYS A 221 7.39 0.89 3.62
CA LYS A 221 7.73 0.20 4.87
C LYS A 221 8.78 0.93 5.72
N ASN A 222 9.73 1.61 5.07
CA ASN A 222 10.88 2.22 5.74
C ASN A 222 10.73 3.73 5.95
N ASN A 223 9.61 4.33 5.59
CA ASN A 223 9.40 5.77 5.72
C ASN A 223 8.11 6.07 6.51
N LYS A 224 8.27 6.63 7.71
CA LYS A 224 7.17 6.91 8.64
C LYS A 224 6.16 7.92 8.10
N ALA A 225 6.52 8.74 7.11
CA ALA A 225 5.62 9.71 6.49
C ALA A 225 4.35 9.06 5.91
N PHE A 226 4.42 7.78 5.49
CA PHE A 226 3.27 7.08 4.93
C PHE A 226 2.30 6.53 5.98
N TYR A 227 2.68 6.54 7.26
CA TYR A 227 1.90 6.00 8.38
C TYR A 227 1.13 7.07 9.17
N THR A 228 1.20 8.34 8.75
CA THR A 228 0.53 9.47 9.40
C THR A 228 -0.69 9.93 8.59
N MET A 229 -1.56 10.72 9.21
CA MET A 229 -2.63 11.47 8.50
C MET A 229 -2.11 12.73 7.82
N ASN A 230 -0.80 12.98 7.85
CA ASN A 230 -0.22 14.22 7.36
C ASN A 230 -0.07 14.15 5.85
N LEU A 231 -0.87 14.96 5.16
CA LEU A 231 -0.86 15.15 3.73
C LEU A 231 -1.29 16.59 3.42
N ASP A 232 -0.52 17.28 2.59
CA ASP A 232 -0.85 18.60 2.06
C ASP A 232 -0.59 18.64 0.54
N PHE A 233 -1.50 19.26 -0.21
CA PHE A 233 -1.33 19.54 -1.63
C PHE A 233 -0.53 20.84 -1.80
N ILE A 234 0.64 20.75 -2.43
CA ILE A 234 1.59 21.87 -2.53
C ILE A 234 1.55 22.57 -3.88
N HIS A 235 1.07 21.87 -4.92
CA HIS A 235 0.94 22.43 -6.27
C HIS A 235 -0.19 21.74 -7.05
N GLU A 236 -0.95 22.53 -7.79
CA GLU A 236 -1.96 22.09 -8.75
C GLU A 236 -1.86 23.01 -9.98
N ASP A 237 -1.70 22.39 -11.15
CA ASP A 237 -1.77 23.05 -12.45
C ASP A 237 -2.81 22.32 -13.30
N CYS A 238 -3.99 22.92 -13.43
CA CYS A 238 -5.10 22.34 -14.18
C CYS A 238 -4.82 22.26 -15.69
N ASP A 239 -4.04 23.21 -16.23
CA ASP A 239 -3.77 23.30 -17.66
C ASP A 239 -2.72 22.26 -18.07
N ALA A 240 -1.62 22.17 -17.31
CA ALA A 240 -0.58 21.17 -17.51
C ALA A 240 -0.95 19.77 -16.97
N LYS A 241 -2.04 19.69 -16.20
CA LYS A 241 -2.51 18.49 -15.50
C LYS A 241 -1.48 17.95 -14.50
N VAL A 242 -0.89 18.84 -13.70
CA VAL A 242 0.12 18.49 -12.69
C VAL A 242 -0.47 18.59 -11.28
N LEU A 243 -0.22 17.58 -10.46
CA LEU A 243 -0.51 17.61 -9.01
C LEU A 243 0.77 17.28 -8.25
N ALA A 244 1.06 18.05 -7.20
CA ALA A 244 2.08 17.66 -6.22
C ALA A 244 1.54 17.75 -4.80
N TYR A 245 1.90 16.77 -3.98
CA TYR A 245 1.56 16.74 -2.55
C TYR A 245 2.71 16.20 -1.72
N GLN A 246 2.71 16.55 -0.45
CA GLN A 246 3.66 16.04 0.53
C GLN A 246 3.00 15.07 1.52
N ARG A 247 3.80 14.14 2.03
CA ARG A 247 3.55 13.33 3.22
C ARG A 247 4.69 13.58 4.21
N TRP A 248 4.41 13.63 5.50
CA TRP A 248 5.47 13.79 6.51
C TRP A 248 5.16 13.10 7.83
N ALA A 249 6.20 12.88 8.62
CA ALA A 249 6.09 12.49 10.02
C ALA A 249 6.76 13.53 10.92
N ASP A 250 6.29 13.63 12.16
CA ASP A 250 6.87 14.57 13.14
C ASP A 250 8.31 14.17 13.54
N SER A 251 8.72 12.94 13.22
CA SER A 251 10.10 12.47 13.32
C SER A 251 11.05 13.00 12.24
N GLY A 252 10.54 13.79 11.27
CA GLY A 252 11.34 14.52 10.29
C GLY A 252 11.33 13.94 8.87
N GLU A 253 10.85 12.70 8.67
CA GLU A 253 10.70 12.11 7.34
C GLU A 253 9.70 12.93 6.51
N ARG A 254 10.08 13.23 5.26
CA ARG A 254 9.24 13.95 4.30
C ARG A 254 9.35 13.29 2.94
N VAL A 255 8.22 13.22 2.25
CA VAL A 255 8.11 12.74 0.88
C VAL A 255 7.26 13.73 0.09
N VAL A 256 7.69 14.08 -1.11
CA VAL A 256 6.89 14.82 -2.09
C VAL A 256 6.61 13.91 -3.28
N VAL A 257 5.36 13.84 -3.70
CA VAL A 257 4.94 13.12 -4.91
C VAL A 257 4.52 14.15 -5.94
N ILE A 258 5.09 14.08 -7.13
CA ILE A 258 4.82 14.99 -8.26
C ILE A 258 4.28 14.14 -9.39
N ILE A 259 3.12 14.51 -9.93
CA ILE A 259 2.37 13.67 -10.85
C ILE A 259 2.05 14.49 -12.11
N ASN A 260 2.43 13.95 -13.26
CA ASN A 260 1.93 14.40 -14.56
C ASN A 260 0.77 13.50 -14.96
N LEU A 261 -0.44 14.08 -15.05
CA LEU A 261 -1.67 13.37 -15.44
C LEU A 261 -2.01 13.60 -16.93
N SER A 262 -1.12 14.22 -17.68
CA SER A 262 -1.28 14.44 -19.11
C SER A 262 -0.63 13.34 -19.95
N GLY A 263 -1.05 13.26 -21.21
CA GLY A 263 -0.39 12.47 -22.26
C GLY A 263 0.83 13.16 -22.87
N SER A 264 1.39 14.20 -22.25
CA SER A 264 2.52 14.97 -22.78
C SER A 264 3.72 14.95 -21.83
N PHE A 265 4.91 14.89 -22.39
CA PHE A 265 6.16 15.09 -21.65
C PHE A 265 6.28 16.55 -21.19
N LEU A 266 6.56 16.74 -19.89
CA LEU A 266 6.74 18.06 -19.29
C LEU A 266 8.21 18.30 -18.99
N ALA A 267 8.88 19.03 -19.89
CA ALA A 267 10.26 19.45 -19.70
C ALA A 267 10.36 20.54 -18.64
N GLN A 268 11.29 20.39 -17.68
CA GLN A 268 11.56 21.38 -16.63
C GLN A 268 10.27 21.83 -15.92
N CYS A 269 9.39 20.87 -15.59
CA CYS A 269 8.16 21.11 -14.86
C CYS A 269 8.51 21.78 -13.52
N ARG A 270 8.01 23.00 -13.32
CA ARG A 270 8.22 23.78 -12.10
C ARG A 270 7.21 23.36 -11.04
N VAL A 271 7.69 22.87 -9.90
CA VAL A 271 6.87 22.61 -8.71
C VAL A 271 7.26 23.58 -7.59
N PRO A 272 6.41 24.57 -7.28
CA PRO A 272 6.62 25.50 -6.17
C PRO A 272 6.21 24.88 -4.83
N ASN A 273 6.43 25.64 -3.76
CA ASN A 273 5.99 25.33 -2.39
C ASN A 273 6.55 24.00 -1.85
N MET A 274 7.77 23.65 -2.28
CA MET A 274 8.49 22.53 -1.69
C MET A 274 8.65 22.76 -0.19
N PRO A 275 8.46 21.73 0.65
CA PRO A 275 8.35 21.92 2.09
C PRO A 275 9.69 22.19 2.79
N ALA A 276 10.82 21.97 2.10
CA ALA A 276 12.15 22.27 2.59
C ALA A 276 13.14 22.49 1.42
N ASN A 277 14.04 23.46 1.57
CA ASN A 277 15.22 23.61 0.71
C ASN A 277 16.31 22.61 1.10
N GLY A 278 17.14 22.22 0.13
CA GLY A 278 18.25 21.28 0.30
C GLY A 278 18.11 20.08 -0.61
N TRP A 279 18.66 18.93 -0.22
CA TRP A 279 18.74 17.78 -1.11
C TRP A 279 17.61 16.79 -0.91
N TRP A 280 17.00 16.41 -2.04
CA TRP A 280 15.98 15.40 -2.13
C TRP A 280 16.45 14.29 -3.05
N HIS A 281 16.12 13.05 -2.70
CA HIS A 281 16.35 11.89 -3.55
C HIS A 281 15.11 11.60 -4.39
N GLU A 282 15.21 11.71 -5.70
CA GLU A 282 14.20 11.15 -6.61
C GLU A 282 14.39 9.64 -6.65
N TRP A 283 13.41 8.94 -6.10
CA TRP A 283 13.48 7.52 -5.80
C TRP A 283 13.33 6.62 -7.04
N THR A 284 12.61 7.07 -8.06
CA THR A 284 12.22 6.23 -9.21
C THR A 284 13.38 5.95 -10.15
N PHE A 285 14.17 6.99 -10.45
CA PHE A 285 15.33 6.98 -11.34
C PHE A 285 16.64 7.13 -10.55
N ASN A 286 16.55 7.14 -9.22
CA ASN A 286 17.68 7.04 -8.29
C ASN A 286 18.73 8.17 -8.48
N TYR A 287 18.28 9.42 -8.45
CA TYR A 287 19.16 10.59 -8.51
C TYR A 287 18.80 11.61 -7.43
N ASN A 288 19.73 12.52 -7.13
CA ASN A 288 19.49 13.58 -6.15
C ASN A 288 19.22 14.91 -6.87
N VAL A 289 18.22 15.65 -6.37
CA VAL A 289 17.86 16.98 -6.85
C VAL A 289 17.98 17.97 -5.70
N LYS A 290 18.45 19.17 -6.01
CA LYS A 290 18.55 20.26 -5.03
C LYS A 290 17.32 21.16 -5.18
N VAL A 291 16.65 21.41 -4.06
CA VAL A 291 15.55 22.36 -3.93
C VAL A 291 16.10 23.68 -3.39
N GLU A 292 15.81 24.76 -4.09
CA GLU A 292 16.18 26.12 -3.71
C GLU A 292 14.97 27.04 -3.88
N ASN A 293 14.86 28.08 -3.05
CA ASN A 293 13.70 28.99 -3.05
C ASN A 293 12.33 28.29 -2.91
N ASN A 294 12.30 27.14 -2.25
CA ASN A 294 11.14 26.26 -2.09
C ASN A 294 10.54 25.84 -3.44
N GLU A 295 11.35 25.66 -4.47
CA GLU A 295 10.92 25.14 -5.76
C GLU A 295 11.88 24.10 -6.33
N VAL A 296 11.34 23.23 -7.19
CA VAL A 296 12.10 22.25 -7.94
C VAL A 296 11.68 22.27 -9.41
N HIS A 297 12.65 22.03 -10.30
CA HIS A 297 12.42 21.88 -11.73
C HIS A 297 12.90 20.48 -12.13
N LEU A 298 12.05 19.74 -12.82
CA LEU A 298 12.34 18.37 -13.19
C LEU A 298 11.57 17.97 -14.45
N ASP A 299 12.13 17.03 -15.20
CA ASP A 299 11.43 16.44 -16.33
C ASP A 299 10.46 15.36 -15.83
N VAL A 300 9.21 15.41 -16.29
CA VAL A 300 8.16 14.44 -15.92
C VAL A 300 7.50 13.92 -17.19
N ALA A 301 7.67 12.63 -17.46
CA ALA A 301 7.07 11.97 -18.62
C ALA A 301 5.54 11.91 -18.50
N GLU A 302 4.86 11.67 -19.62
CA GLU A 302 3.41 11.50 -19.64
C GLU A 302 2.94 10.43 -18.63
N HIS A 303 1.79 10.60 -17.98
CA HIS A 303 1.26 9.72 -16.90
C HIS A 303 2.33 9.16 -15.94
N GLU A 304 3.34 9.96 -15.61
CA GLU A 304 4.43 9.58 -14.69
C GLU A 304 4.21 10.25 -13.33
N ALA A 305 4.67 9.57 -12.28
CA ALA A 305 4.86 10.18 -10.98
C ALA A 305 6.32 10.07 -10.55
N LYS A 306 6.85 11.16 -9.98
CA LYS A 306 8.16 11.23 -9.34
C LYS A 306 7.97 11.25 -7.84
N ILE A 307 8.85 10.56 -7.10
CA ILE A 307 8.79 10.48 -5.64
C ILE A 307 10.09 11.04 -5.09
N LEU A 308 10.01 12.22 -4.47
CA LEU A 308 11.14 12.89 -3.83
C LEU A 308 11.15 12.56 -2.34
N VAL A 309 12.21 11.94 -1.85
CA VAL A 309 12.43 11.63 -0.43
C VAL A 309 13.45 12.61 0.15
N TRP A 310 13.10 13.25 1.26
CA TRP A 310 13.98 14.23 1.90
C TRP A 310 15.24 13.58 2.50
N LEU A 311 16.42 14.14 2.24
CA LEU A 311 17.70 13.61 2.72
C LEU A 311 18.19 14.26 4.04
N GLY A 312 17.51 15.29 4.51
CA GLY A 312 17.92 16.06 5.70
C GLY A 312 18.74 17.30 5.35
N ASP A 313 18.77 18.25 6.28
CA ASP A 313 19.44 19.55 6.11
C ASP A 313 20.97 19.40 6.00
N ASP A 314 21.52 18.41 6.69
CA ASP A 314 22.97 18.19 6.79
C ASP A 314 23.53 17.28 5.68
N TRP A 315 22.67 16.75 4.80
CA TRP A 315 23.13 15.89 3.72
C TRP A 315 23.91 16.70 2.68
N GLN A 316 25.13 16.26 2.41
CA GLN A 316 25.95 16.80 1.33
C GLN A 316 26.22 15.69 0.30
N PRO A 317 26.23 16.02 -1.00
CA PRO A 317 26.62 15.07 -2.01
C PRO A 317 28.08 14.64 -1.75
N PRO A 318 28.43 13.38 -2.03
CA PRO A 318 29.81 12.94 -1.89
C PRO A 318 30.74 13.82 -2.73
N ALA A 319 31.92 14.15 -2.18
CA ALA A 319 32.87 15.10 -2.77
C ALA A 319 33.42 14.69 -4.16
N THR A 320 33.24 13.43 -4.53
CA THR A 320 33.53 12.87 -5.86
C THR A 320 32.26 12.19 -6.39
N PRO A 321 31.86 12.46 -7.65
CA PRO A 321 30.79 11.70 -8.29
C PRO A 321 31.16 10.22 -8.25
N SER A 322 30.35 9.40 -7.59
CA SER A 322 30.44 7.96 -7.76
C SER A 322 30.18 7.64 -9.23
N GLU A 323 30.93 6.69 -9.81
CA GLU A 323 30.62 6.15 -11.13
C GLU A 323 29.13 5.76 -11.19
N PRO A 324 28.45 5.97 -12.33
CA PRO A 324 27.06 5.60 -12.46
C PRO A 324 26.88 4.13 -12.05
N ILE A 325 25.99 3.90 -11.10
CA ILE A 325 25.61 2.55 -10.67
C ILE A 325 25.08 1.83 -11.91
N SER A 326 25.72 0.73 -12.29
CA SER A 326 25.28 -0.07 -13.44
C SER A 326 23.82 -0.50 -13.27
N GLU A 327 23.08 -0.57 -14.38
CA GLU A 327 21.69 -1.06 -14.46
C GLU A 327 21.58 -2.58 -14.20
N THR A 328 22.24 -3.07 -13.15
CA THR A 328 22.11 -4.42 -12.66
C THR A 328 21.56 -4.35 -11.25
N LEU A 329 20.37 -4.91 -11.06
CA LEU A 329 19.76 -5.12 -9.75
C LEU A 329 20.79 -5.72 -8.79
N PRO A 330 20.86 -5.26 -7.53
CA PRO A 330 21.69 -5.91 -6.53
C PRO A 330 21.26 -7.38 -6.42
N THR A 331 22.19 -8.30 -6.59
CA THR A 331 22.00 -9.67 -6.12
C THR A 331 21.94 -9.64 -4.59
N ASP A 332 21.12 -10.50 -4.00
CA ASP A 332 20.74 -10.47 -2.56
C ASP A 332 21.93 -10.57 -1.55
N ASP A 333 23.16 -10.78 -2.02
CA ASP A 333 24.34 -11.03 -1.17
C ASP A 333 24.98 -9.79 -0.52
N GLU A 334 24.82 -8.57 -1.06
CA GLU A 334 25.50 -7.39 -0.48
C GLU A 334 24.81 -6.81 0.76
N SER A 335 23.60 -7.27 1.09
CA SER A 335 22.90 -6.89 2.31
C SER A 335 23.45 -7.56 3.59
N SER A 336 24.34 -8.54 3.45
CA SER A 336 24.88 -9.33 4.58
C SER A 336 26.01 -8.64 5.34
N ASN A 337 26.68 -7.65 4.75
CA ASN A 337 27.86 -6.99 5.33
C ASN A 337 27.57 -5.79 6.25
N ILE A 338 26.33 -5.31 6.32
CA ILE A 338 25.94 -4.21 7.22
C ILE A 338 25.48 -4.75 8.59
N SER A 339 24.99 -6.00 8.64
CA SER A 339 24.47 -6.64 9.85
C SER A 339 25.54 -7.21 10.79
N GLN A 340 26.83 -7.15 10.45
CA GLN A 340 27.92 -7.71 11.28
C GLN A 340 28.62 -6.68 12.19
N LYS A 341 28.19 -5.42 12.24
CA LYS A 341 28.79 -4.39 13.11
C LYS A 341 28.07 -4.10 14.43
N GLU A 342 26.93 -4.73 14.72
CA GLU A 342 26.15 -4.44 15.94
C GLU A 342 26.14 -5.55 17.01
N ASN A 343 26.88 -6.64 16.86
CA ASN A 343 27.00 -7.67 17.91
C ASN A 343 28.46 -7.85 18.37
N GLN A 344 28.94 -6.92 19.18
CA GLN A 344 30.01 -7.20 20.16
C GLN A 344 29.51 -6.81 21.54
N VAL A 345 29.03 -7.80 22.28
CA VAL A 345 28.91 -7.75 23.74
C VAL A 345 29.71 -8.94 24.29
N ASP A 346 30.72 -8.63 25.09
CA ASP A 346 31.65 -9.56 25.75
C ASP A 346 30.94 -10.64 26.60
N PRO A 347 31.38 -11.91 26.54
CA PRO A 347 31.04 -12.90 27.54
C PRO A 347 32.25 -13.14 28.47
N ALA A 348 32.24 -12.50 29.64
CA ALA A 348 33.10 -12.90 30.75
C ALA A 348 32.37 -12.76 32.09
N SER A 349 31.93 -13.90 32.63
CA SER A 349 31.88 -14.30 34.06
C SER A 349 30.63 -15.11 34.42
N ASN A 350 30.76 -16.44 34.43
CA ASN A 350 30.58 -17.26 35.64
C ASN A 350 30.50 -18.76 35.30
N GLN A 351 31.58 -19.47 35.65
CA GLN A 351 31.58 -20.83 36.23
C GLN A 351 30.60 -20.83 37.43
N THR A 352 29.86 -21.85 37.85
CA THR A 352 29.88 -23.34 37.88
C THR A 352 28.45 -23.72 38.33
N SER A 353 27.82 -24.87 38.04
CA SER A 353 28.13 -26.22 38.52
C SER A 353 27.07 -27.20 37.98
N GLU A 354 27.51 -28.40 37.58
CA GLU A 354 26.67 -29.56 37.22
C GLU A 354 25.90 -30.12 38.43
N SER A 355 24.69 -30.67 38.21
CA SER A 355 24.37 -32.08 38.54
C SER A 355 22.88 -32.44 38.36
N ASN A 356 22.68 -33.62 37.76
CA ASN A 356 21.64 -34.64 37.96
C ASN A 356 20.20 -34.41 37.45
N GLN A 357 19.89 -35.12 36.34
CA GLN A 357 18.59 -35.74 36.07
C GLN A 357 18.54 -37.15 36.68
N PRO A 358 17.36 -37.65 37.08
CA PRO A 358 17.12 -39.09 37.16
C PRO A 358 16.10 -39.58 36.12
N GLU A 359 16.48 -40.64 35.40
CA GLU A 359 15.57 -41.55 34.70
C GLU A 359 14.75 -42.36 35.71
N ILE A 360 13.47 -42.62 35.42
CA ILE A 360 12.71 -43.70 36.06
C ILE A 360 12.03 -44.58 35.02
N SER A 361 12.44 -45.84 35.11
CA SER A 361 12.05 -47.04 34.38
C SER A 361 10.59 -47.46 34.54
N SER A 362 10.13 -48.16 33.50
CA SER A 362 8.88 -48.88 33.28
C SER A 362 8.58 -50.06 34.23
N GLN A 363 7.27 -50.28 34.39
CA GLN A 363 6.53 -51.56 34.55
C GLN A 363 6.50 -52.25 35.92
N PRO A 364 5.43 -53.03 36.23
CA PRO A 364 5.02 -54.26 35.53
C PRO A 364 3.93 -54.13 34.47
#